data_AF-A0A498NDC9-F1
#
_entry.id   AF-A0A498NDC9-F1
#
_cell.length_a   1.000
_cell.length_b   1.000
_cell.length_c   1.000
_cell.angle_alpha   90.00
_cell.angle_beta   90.00
_cell.angle_gamma   90.00
#
_symmetry.space_group_name_H-M   'P 1'
#
loop_
_entity.id
_entity.type
_entity.pdbx_description
1 polymer ?
#
loop_
_entity_poly.entity_id
_entity_poly.type
_entity_poly.pdbx_seq_one_letter_code
_entity_poly.pdbx_strand_id
1 'polypeptide(L)'
;MSDKLRQLVDWSCEALNLDFALAQPIALNLRQLKAGTKLASALADCGALAVQNLLEKGIVGSLLGLLFAEHVSSTLKLNVLRSLDSIISEPQGIEALLRDRHHDNDGTSGYQRLLDLFLLDQTVRVATAGAAILHKGHFYEVLTDLQRTASVWAERHPTVGEVGEREGSESEREAGERDRESTEREGDERERETPEVERESPMDIDTLLESASLSEGDLERLQGLLEELLHLLETAPHCMVQPPGKAFPTSARITGPPERDDPYPTLYRYMHACHLLESLAVVLSYPATCAHTGVLQAVRELMRFLSQSQQGLLFLLSQHETINLLLRLLTPLTHLTPPSHLAPLTPLSEGEGEDATAGGEGSMDDGFWVWLMQTLHALQGVAELNGAELEDGDNPDVLATLHSLYLISFSSTGRNAVAHAFSLDNNLSCLVNLVEFHAKEGQG
;
A
#
# COMPACT_ATOMS: atom_id res chain seq x y z
N MET A 1 25.62 -15.80 -9.06
CA MET A 1 25.40 -14.63 -8.17
C MET A 1 24.90 -15.05 -6.79
N SER A 2 24.01 -16.06 -6.71
CA SER A 2 23.47 -16.64 -5.46
C SER A 2 24.53 -17.04 -4.40
N ASP A 3 25.62 -17.72 -4.77
CA ASP A 3 26.57 -18.25 -3.77
C ASP A 3 27.37 -17.18 -3.02
N LYS A 4 27.75 -16.09 -3.71
CA LYS A 4 28.44 -14.95 -3.07
C LYS A 4 27.52 -14.22 -2.08
N LEU A 5 26.24 -14.09 -2.43
CA LEU A 5 25.25 -13.47 -1.55
C LEU A 5 25.03 -14.31 -0.29
N ARG A 6 24.90 -15.64 -0.43
CA ARG A 6 24.79 -16.56 0.71
C ARG A 6 26.00 -16.46 1.63
N GLN A 7 27.21 -16.42 1.08
CA GLN A 7 28.43 -16.26 1.87
C GLN A 7 28.44 -14.95 2.66
N LEU A 8 28.00 -13.82 2.06
CA LEU A 8 27.89 -12.54 2.76
C LEU A 8 26.84 -12.58 3.88
N VAL A 9 25.72 -13.27 3.64
CA VAL A 9 24.68 -13.51 4.65
C VAL A 9 25.23 -14.32 5.81
N ASP A 10 25.95 -15.41 5.54
CA ASP A 10 26.59 -16.24 6.58
C ASP A 10 27.58 -15.43 7.42
N TRP A 11 28.44 -14.63 6.76
CA TRP A 11 29.36 -13.73 7.46
C TRP A 11 28.65 -12.70 8.31
N SER A 12 27.52 -12.15 7.84
CA SER A 12 26.73 -11.20 8.63
C SER A 12 26.16 -11.84 9.90
N CYS A 13 25.65 -13.06 9.80
CA CYS A 13 25.08 -13.79 10.93
C CYS A 13 26.16 -14.21 11.95
N GLU A 14 27.30 -14.70 11.46
CA GLU A 14 28.44 -15.04 12.30
C GLU A 14 29.01 -13.79 13.01
N ALA A 15 29.11 -12.67 12.29
CA ALA A 15 29.59 -11.41 12.85
C ALA A 15 28.67 -10.86 13.97
N LEU A 16 27.37 -11.19 13.93
CA LEU A 16 26.36 -10.79 14.92
C LEU A 16 26.22 -11.77 16.09
N ASN A 17 26.91 -12.91 16.06
CA ASN A 17 26.86 -13.87 17.16
C ASN A 17 27.59 -13.31 18.39
N LEU A 18 26.86 -13.18 19.50
CA LEU A 18 27.37 -12.61 20.74
C LEU A 18 28.46 -13.48 21.38
N ASP A 19 28.31 -14.80 21.38
CA ASP A 19 29.28 -15.73 21.97
C ASP A 19 30.61 -15.66 21.22
N PHE A 20 30.54 -15.59 19.88
CA PHE A 20 31.72 -15.41 19.05
C PHE A 20 32.37 -14.05 19.34
N ALA A 21 31.59 -12.97 19.44
CA ALA A 21 32.12 -11.65 19.75
C ALA A 21 32.79 -11.61 21.13
N LEU A 22 32.22 -12.26 22.15
CA LEU A 22 32.78 -12.32 23.51
C LEU A 22 34.09 -13.12 23.58
N ALA A 23 34.28 -14.10 22.69
CA ALA A 23 35.54 -14.84 22.57
C ALA A 23 36.68 -14.00 21.96
N GLN A 24 36.37 -12.88 21.31
CA GLN A 24 37.35 -11.99 20.68
C GLN A 24 37.95 -10.99 21.70
N PRO A 25 39.14 -10.43 21.42
CA PRO A 25 39.69 -9.34 22.21
C PRO A 25 38.71 -8.15 22.33
N ILE A 26 38.71 -7.47 23.48
CA ILE A 26 37.79 -6.35 23.79
C ILE A 26 37.79 -5.24 22.73
N ALA A 27 38.93 -4.98 22.08
CA ALA A 27 39.00 -3.97 21.02
C ALA A 27 38.31 -4.40 19.72
N LEU A 28 38.16 -5.72 19.50
CA LEU A 28 37.65 -6.33 18.27
C LEU A 28 36.17 -6.69 18.39
N ASN A 29 35.70 -7.12 19.56
CA ASN A 29 34.32 -7.57 19.77
C ASN A 29 33.26 -6.55 19.30
N LEU A 30 33.38 -5.30 19.75
CA LEU A 30 32.44 -4.22 19.44
C LEU A 30 32.57 -3.79 17.98
N ARG A 31 33.78 -3.87 17.41
CA ARG A 31 34.01 -3.55 15.99
C ARG A 31 33.36 -4.60 15.11
N GLN A 32 33.47 -5.87 15.46
CA GLN A 32 32.83 -6.98 14.76
C GLN A 32 31.30 -6.81 14.79
N LEU A 33 30.69 -6.62 15.96
CA LEU A 33 29.23 -6.43 16.06
C LEU A 33 28.75 -5.20 15.27
N LYS A 34 29.51 -4.10 15.30
CA LYS A 34 29.23 -2.90 14.48
C LYS A 34 29.40 -3.15 12.98
N ALA A 35 30.34 -4.00 12.58
CA ALA A 35 30.53 -4.37 11.18
C ALA A 35 29.42 -5.30 10.71
N GLY A 36 29.04 -6.30 11.53
CA GLY A 36 27.94 -7.22 11.25
C GLY A 36 26.60 -6.51 11.10
N THR A 37 26.26 -5.59 12.00
CA THR A 37 25.03 -4.77 11.90
C THR A 37 25.00 -3.93 10.63
N LYS A 38 26.12 -3.30 10.25
CA LYS A 38 26.21 -2.53 9.00
C LYS A 38 26.15 -3.40 7.76
N LEU A 39 26.76 -4.59 7.80
CA LEU A 39 26.70 -5.53 6.69
C LEU A 39 25.27 -6.06 6.48
N ALA A 40 24.57 -6.40 7.57
CA ALA A 40 23.17 -6.81 7.51
C ALA A 40 22.27 -5.71 6.93
N SER A 41 22.46 -4.45 7.36
CA SER A 41 21.77 -3.28 6.79
C SER A 41 22.05 -3.13 5.29
N ALA A 42 23.31 -3.15 4.86
CA ALA A 42 23.67 -3.02 3.44
C ALA A 42 23.18 -4.19 2.58
N LEU A 43 23.12 -5.41 3.13
CA LEU A 43 22.53 -6.56 2.46
C LEU A 43 21.02 -6.40 2.31
N ALA A 44 20.32 -5.89 3.33
CA ALA A 44 18.89 -5.62 3.24
C ALA A 44 18.56 -4.55 2.18
N ASP A 45 19.42 -3.53 2.04
CA ASP A 45 19.28 -2.50 1.01
C ASP A 45 19.46 -3.03 -0.43
N CYS A 46 19.95 -4.28 -0.60
CA CYS A 46 20.04 -4.94 -1.91
C CYS A 46 18.71 -5.53 -2.42
N GLY A 47 17.63 -5.45 -1.63
CA GLY A 47 16.26 -5.82 -2.01
C GLY A 47 15.77 -7.17 -1.47
N ALA A 48 14.55 -7.53 -1.86
CA ALA A 48 13.75 -8.63 -1.28
C ALA A 48 14.49 -9.99 -1.21
N LEU A 49 15.25 -10.37 -2.25
CA LEU A 49 15.97 -11.66 -2.26
C LEU A 49 17.07 -11.71 -1.18
N ALA A 50 17.77 -10.60 -0.94
CA ALA A 50 18.79 -10.54 0.10
C ALA A 50 18.15 -10.56 1.50
N VAL A 51 17.05 -9.83 1.69
CA VAL A 51 16.25 -9.89 2.92
C VAL A 51 15.76 -11.30 3.19
N GLN A 52 15.22 -12.00 2.19
CA GLN A 52 14.75 -13.38 2.36
C GLN A 52 15.86 -14.32 2.86
N ASN A 53 17.06 -14.27 2.28
CA ASN A 53 18.19 -15.09 2.75
C ASN A 53 18.61 -14.74 4.19
N LEU A 54 18.54 -13.46 4.58
CA LEU A 54 18.82 -13.03 5.96
C LEU A 54 17.74 -13.56 6.93
N LEU A 55 16.47 -13.53 6.52
CA LEU A 55 15.34 -14.03 7.32
C LEU A 55 15.44 -15.54 7.54
N GLU A 56 15.83 -16.32 6.51
CA GLU A 56 16.08 -17.76 6.63
C GLU A 56 17.13 -18.11 7.69
N LYS A 57 18.11 -17.21 7.90
CA LYS A 57 19.13 -17.35 8.95
C LYS A 57 18.72 -16.80 10.31
N GLY A 58 17.50 -16.27 10.44
CA GLY A 58 16.97 -15.76 11.71
C GLY A 58 17.56 -14.40 12.12
N ILE A 59 18.00 -13.56 11.17
CA ILE A 59 18.67 -12.28 11.43
C ILE A 59 17.91 -11.39 12.42
N VAL A 60 16.58 -11.35 12.32
CA VAL A 60 15.71 -10.51 13.16
C VAL A 60 15.85 -10.92 14.62
N GLY A 61 15.86 -12.22 14.88
CA GLY A 61 16.06 -12.78 16.22
C GLY A 61 17.44 -12.44 16.79
N SER A 62 18.50 -12.55 15.97
CA SER A 62 19.86 -12.18 16.37
C SER A 62 19.99 -10.69 16.70
N LEU A 63 19.43 -9.81 15.87
CA LEU A 63 19.43 -8.37 16.08
C LEU A 63 18.64 -7.98 17.34
N LEU A 64 17.43 -8.52 17.52
CA LEU A 64 16.66 -8.31 18.73
C LEU A 64 17.38 -8.87 19.95
N GLY A 65 18.02 -10.04 19.86
CA GLY A 65 18.88 -10.59 20.93
C GLY A 65 19.97 -9.62 21.38
N LEU A 66 20.68 -9.01 20.43
CA LEU A 66 21.71 -8.01 20.71
C LEU A 66 21.18 -6.73 21.37
N LEU A 67 19.92 -6.37 21.13
CA LEU A 67 19.31 -5.17 21.72
C LEU A 67 19.14 -5.27 23.24
N PHE A 68 18.93 -6.50 23.73
CA PHE A 68 18.69 -6.85 25.13
C PHE A 68 19.91 -7.46 25.84
N ALA A 69 21.01 -7.69 25.13
CA ALA A 69 22.23 -8.20 25.74
C ALA A 69 22.82 -7.24 26.78
N GLU A 70 23.46 -7.81 27.80
CA GLU A 70 24.05 -7.03 28.89
C GLU A 70 25.16 -6.09 28.38
N HIS A 71 25.23 -4.89 28.98
CA HIS A 71 26.27 -3.89 28.74
C HIS A 71 26.42 -3.39 27.27
N VAL A 72 25.37 -3.52 26.45
CA VAL A 72 25.38 -3.01 25.08
C VAL A 72 25.29 -1.48 25.02
N SER A 73 26.30 -0.86 24.40
CA SER A 73 26.33 0.60 24.20
C SER A 73 25.17 1.13 23.35
N SER A 74 24.69 2.34 23.63
CA SER A 74 23.64 3.01 22.83
C SER A 74 24.01 3.11 21.34
N THR A 75 25.29 3.28 21.00
CA THR A 75 25.73 3.30 19.60
C THR A 75 25.52 1.96 18.89
N LEU A 76 25.71 0.83 19.59
CA LEU A 76 25.43 -0.48 19.01
C LEU A 76 23.92 -0.70 18.90
N LYS A 77 23.13 -0.33 19.91
CA LYS A 77 21.65 -0.38 19.83
C LYS A 77 21.11 0.41 18.63
N LEU A 78 21.63 1.61 18.38
CA LEU A 78 21.26 2.41 17.21
C LEU A 78 21.63 1.74 15.88
N ASN A 79 22.78 1.06 15.79
CA ASN A 79 23.13 0.30 14.58
C ASN A 79 22.23 -0.92 14.39
N VAL A 80 21.86 -1.61 15.47
CA VAL A 80 20.92 -2.72 15.45
C VAL A 80 19.56 -2.24 14.95
N LEU A 81 19.03 -1.15 15.52
CA LEU A 81 17.74 -0.57 15.12
C LEU A 81 17.76 -0.09 13.66
N ARG A 82 18.85 0.53 13.20
CA ARG A 82 19.00 0.88 11.78
C ARG A 82 19.02 -0.34 10.88
N SER A 83 19.71 -1.42 11.28
CA SER A 83 19.72 -2.66 10.51
C SER A 83 18.34 -3.31 10.47
N LEU A 84 17.59 -3.26 11.58
CA LEU A 84 16.20 -3.70 11.61
C LEU A 84 15.34 -2.84 10.67
N ASP A 85 15.54 -1.52 10.69
CA ASP A 85 14.85 -0.57 9.80
C ASP A 85 15.08 -0.91 8.32
N SER A 86 16.32 -1.16 7.89
CA SER A 86 16.62 -1.62 6.52
C SER A 86 15.94 -2.94 6.19
N ILE A 87 15.91 -3.91 7.12
CA ILE A 87 15.28 -5.22 6.90
C ILE A 87 13.77 -5.06 6.74
N ILE A 88 13.12 -4.28 7.61
CA ILE A 88 11.67 -4.09 7.54
C ILE A 88 11.25 -3.26 6.35
N SER A 89 12.13 -2.50 5.70
CA SER A 89 11.81 -1.79 4.46
C SER A 89 11.26 -2.71 3.36
N GLU A 90 11.54 -4.01 3.42
CA GLU A 90 10.89 -5.03 2.60
C GLU A 90 9.68 -5.67 3.32
N PRO A 91 8.56 -5.96 2.60
CA PRO A 91 7.35 -6.55 3.20
C PRO A 91 7.62 -7.85 3.98
N GLN A 92 8.49 -8.73 3.46
CA GLN A 92 8.81 -9.99 4.16
C GLN A 92 9.52 -9.73 5.50
N GLY A 93 10.27 -8.63 5.60
CA GLY A 93 10.98 -8.22 6.80
C GLY A 93 10.04 -7.73 7.90
N ILE A 94 9.07 -6.88 7.55
CA ILE A 94 8.08 -6.41 8.53
C ILE A 94 7.14 -7.55 8.97
N GLU A 95 6.71 -8.42 8.06
CA GLU A 95 5.97 -9.63 8.42
C GLU A 95 6.75 -10.50 9.40
N ALA A 96 8.05 -10.72 9.17
CA ALA A 96 8.88 -11.49 10.07
C ALA A 96 9.05 -10.85 11.46
N LEU A 97 8.98 -9.51 11.55
CA LEU A 97 8.99 -8.79 12.83
C LEU A 97 7.66 -8.93 13.57
N LEU A 98 6.54 -8.85 12.85
CA LEU A 98 5.19 -8.89 13.41
C LEU A 98 4.71 -10.33 13.73
N ARG A 99 5.20 -11.34 13.02
CA ARG A 99 4.81 -12.74 13.21
C ARG A 99 5.06 -13.20 14.65
N ASP A 100 4.00 -13.76 15.24
CA ASP A 100 4.09 -14.55 16.47
C ASP A 100 4.66 -15.93 16.11
N ARG A 101 5.83 -16.28 16.67
CA ARG A 101 6.39 -17.63 16.49
C ARG A 101 5.68 -18.58 17.45
N HIS A 102 4.45 -18.94 17.12
CA HIS A 102 3.80 -20.10 17.69
C HIS A 102 4.40 -21.37 17.10
N HIS A 103 5.51 -21.83 17.69
CA HIS A 103 5.81 -23.22 18.02
C HIS A 103 7.26 -23.26 18.56
N ASP A 104 7.36 -23.64 19.82
CA ASP A 104 8.56 -23.95 20.61
C ASP A 104 9.36 -22.74 21.17
N ASN A 105 9.18 -22.55 22.49
CA ASN A 105 9.80 -21.62 23.45
C ASN A 105 9.33 -20.15 23.45
N ASP A 106 8.45 -19.81 24.41
CA ASP A 106 8.22 -18.47 25.02
C ASP A 106 8.17 -17.27 24.04
N GLY A 107 7.64 -17.50 22.83
CA GLY A 107 7.91 -16.67 21.65
C GLY A 107 7.19 -15.33 21.62
N THR A 108 7.69 -14.32 22.35
CA THR A 108 7.25 -12.94 22.15
C THR A 108 7.56 -12.46 20.73
N SER A 109 6.60 -11.82 20.08
CA SER A 109 6.80 -11.27 18.73
C SER A 109 7.88 -10.18 18.73
N GLY A 110 8.47 -9.90 17.56
CA GLY A 110 9.45 -8.81 17.45
C GLY A 110 8.87 -7.46 17.87
N TYR A 111 7.57 -7.25 17.61
CA TYR A 111 6.81 -6.11 18.09
C TYR A 111 6.76 -6.04 19.63
N GLN A 112 6.39 -7.14 20.31
CA GLN A 112 6.34 -7.18 21.78
C GLN A 112 7.72 -6.94 22.38
N ARG A 113 8.77 -7.53 21.80
CA ARG A 113 10.15 -7.26 22.24
C ARG A 113 10.53 -5.80 22.05
N LEU A 114 10.09 -5.13 20.99
CA LEU A 114 10.32 -3.69 20.85
C LEU A 114 9.52 -2.87 21.89
N LEU A 115 8.32 -3.30 22.28
CA LEU A 115 7.59 -2.67 23.39
C LEU A 115 8.33 -2.83 24.73
N ASP A 116 8.85 -4.03 25.01
CA ASP A 116 9.65 -4.28 26.21
C ASP A 116 10.89 -3.38 26.29
N LEU A 117 11.46 -2.99 25.14
CA LEU A 117 12.58 -2.05 25.09
C LEU A 117 12.22 -0.69 25.71
N PHE A 118 10.99 -0.22 25.52
CA PHE A 118 10.51 1.07 26.05
C PHE A 118 10.24 1.03 27.55
N LEU A 119 9.99 -0.16 28.10
CA LEU A 119 9.87 -0.35 29.55
C LEU A 119 11.22 -0.26 30.27
N LEU A 120 12.31 -0.32 29.53
CA LEU A 120 13.68 -0.16 30.03
C LEU A 120 14.16 1.28 29.89
N ASP A 121 15.12 1.69 30.74
CA ASP A 121 15.79 2.98 30.61
C ASP A 121 16.61 3.03 29.31
N GLN A 122 16.07 3.73 28.31
CA GLN A 122 16.75 3.99 27.03
C GLN A 122 17.12 5.46 26.88
N THR A 123 18.21 5.71 26.16
CA THR A 123 18.49 7.06 25.67
C THR A 123 17.40 7.49 24.68
N VAL A 124 17.06 8.78 24.65
CA VAL A 124 16.04 9.35 23.75
C VAL A 124 16.21 8.86 22.31
N ARG A 125 17.44 8.85 21.77
CA ARG A 125 17.70 8.41 20.39
C ARG A 125 17.34 6.94 20.14
N VAL A 126 17.57 6.06 21.11
CA VAL A 126 17.24 4.63 21.00
C VAL A 126 15.73 4.44 21.06
N ALA A 127 15.05 5.16 21.96
CA ALA A 127 13.59 5.17 22.01
C ALA A 127 12.98 5.70 20.70
N THR A 128 13.45 6.83 20.17
CA THR A 128 12.98 7.37 18.88
C THR A 128 13.23 6.39 17.72
N ALA A 129 14.40 5.75 17.66
CA ALA A 129 14.71 4.76 16.63
C ALA A 129 13.80 3.51 16.70
N GLY A 130 13.51 3.03 17.91
CA GLY A 130 12.54 1.94 18.11
C GLY A 130 11.12 2.36 17.74
N ALA A 131 10.74 3.60 18.05
CA ALA A 131 9.38 4.09 17.80
C ALA A 131 9.11 4.19 16.30
N ALA A 132 10.10 4.61 15.52
CA ALA A 132 10.00 4.61 14.06
C ALA A 132 9.70 3.24 13.46
N ILE A 133 10.31 2.18 14.00
CA ILE A 133 10.03 0.80 13.58
C ILE A 133 8.61 0.39 13.97
N LEU A 134 8.16 0.74 15.18
CA LEU A 134 6.79 0.45 15.63
C LEU A 134 5.74 1.21 14.80
N HIS A 135 5.99 2.47 14.44
CA HIS A 135 5.09 3.23 13.57
C HIS A 135 4.99 2.61 12.17
N LYS A 136 6.09 2.12 11.59
CA LYS A 136 6.06 1.35 10.33
C LYS A 136 5.27 0.03 10.48
N GLY A 137 5.42 -0.63 11.63
CA GLY A 137 4.64 -1.84 11.96
C GLY A 137 3.14 -1.56 12.03
N HIS A 138 2.73 -0.53 12.76
CA HIS A 138 1.33 -0.10 12.87
C HIS A 138 0.75 0.28 11.50
N PHE A 139 1.51 1.02 10.68
CA PHE A 139 1.10 1.32 9.30
C PHE A 139 0.86 0.06 8.48
N TYR A 140 1.74 -0.94 8.59
CA TYR A 140 1.57 -2.22 7.92
C TYR A 140 0.35 -2.99 8.44
N GLU A 141 0.10 -2.99 9.76
CA GLU A 141 -1.09 -3.60 10.38
C GLU A 141 -2.39 -2.98 9.85
N VAL A 142 -2.49 -1.64 9.83
CA VAL A 142 -3.65 -0.92 9.29
C VAL A 142 -3.92 -1.31 7.83
N LEU A 143 -2.87 -1.42 7.00
CA LEU A 143 -3.00 -1.89 5.62
C LEU A 143 -3.52 -3.33 5.55
N THR A 144 -2.99 -4.25 6.36
CA THR A 144 -3.45 -5.65 6.37
C THR A 144 -4.88 -5.80 6.89
N ASP A 145 -5.31 -4.96 7.82
CA ASP A 145 -6.68 -4.95 8.33
C ASP A 145 -7.66 -4.40 7.29
N LEU A 146 -7.27 -3.38 6.52
CA LEU A 146 -8.05 -2.91 5.37
C LEU A 146 -8.16 -3.99 4.29
N GLN A 147 -7.04 -4.65 3.96
CA GLN A 147 -7.01 -5.75 3.00
C GLN A 147 -7.92 -6.90 3.45
N ARG A 148 -7.87 -7.29 4.73
CA ARG A 148 -8.74 -8.33 5.30
C ARG A 148 -10.21 -7.92 5.26
N THR A 149 -10.51 -6.64 5.52
CA THR A 149 -11.88 -6.12 5.44
C THR A 149 -12.39 -6.24 4.00
N ALA A 150 -11.59 -5.82 3.02
CA ALA A 150 -11.93 -5.94 1.60
C ALA A 150 -12.10 -7.40 1.16
N SER A 151 -11.24 -8.32 1.61
CA SER A 151 -11.36 -9.75 1.26
C SER A 151 -12.63 -10.39 1.81
N VAL A 152 -12.96 -10.11 3.08
CA VAL A 152 -14.21 -10.59 3.69
C VAL A 152 -15.42 -10.05 2.93
N TRP A 153 -15.36 -8.81 2.46
CA TRP A 153 -16.45 -8.25 1.69
C TRP A 153 -16.55 -8.90 0.32
N ALA A 154 -15.43 -9.04 -0.41
CA ALA A 154 -15.40 -9.72 -1.71
C ALA A 154 -16.05 -11.12 -1.67
N GLU A 155 -15.83 -11.88 -0.59
CA GLU A 155 -16.46 -13.20 -0.39
C GLU A 155 -17.98 -13.13 -0.13
N ARG A 156 -18.49 -12.02 0.43
CA ARG A 156 -19.94 -11.78 0.61
C ARG A 156 -20.65 -11.42 -0.68
N HIS A 157 -19.95 -11.06 -1.75
CA HIS A 157 -20.58 -10.82 -3.04
C HIS A 157 -21.01 -12.18 -3.63
N PRO A 158 -22.30 -12.46 -3.83
CA PRO A 158 -22.69 -13.68 -4.52
C PRO A 158 -22.08 -13.63 -5.92
N THR A 159 -21.30 -14.65 -6.28
CA THR A 159 -20.91 -14.85 -7.66
C THR A 159 -22.21 -15.07 -8.44
N VAL A 160 -22.41 -14.31 -9.52
CA VAL A 160 -23.59 -14.39 -10.40
C VAL A 160 -23.67 -15.74 -11.15
N GLY A 161 -22.89 -16.75 -10.76
CA GLY A 161 -22.78 -18.05 -11.42
C GLY A 161 -23.49 -19.23 -10.74
N GLU A 162 -23.81 -19.17 -9.44
CA GLU A 162 -24.31 -20.38 -8.74
C GLU A 162 -25.84 -20.57 -8.72
N VAL A 163 -26.60 -19.65 -9.32
CA VAL A 163 -28.07 -19.79 -9.44
C VAL A 163 -28.48 -20.47 -10.77
N GLY A 164 -27.52 -20.76 -11.67
CA GLY A 164 -27.82 -21.25 -13.02
C GLY A 164 -27.69 -22.77 -13.27
N GLU A 165 -27.05 -23.55 -12.39
CA GLU A 165 -26.64 -24.94 -12.73
C GLU A 165 -27.18 -26.04 -11.80
N ARG A 166 -28.24 -25.78 -11.01
CA ARG A 166 -28.93 -26.83 -10.22
C ARG A 166 -30.33 -27.20 -10.70
N GLU A 167 -30.72 -26.79 -11.91
CA GLU A 167 -31.88 -27.34 -12.61
C GLU A 167 -31.41 -28.04 -13.89
N GLY A 168 -30.92 -29.28 -13.78
CA GLY A 168 -30.45 -29.98 -14.97
C GLY A 168 -29.75 -31.31 -14.76
N SER A 169 -30.14 -32.12 -13.77
CA SER A 169 -29.68 -33.50 -13.70
C SER A 169 -30.69 -34.34 -12.95
N GLU A 170 -31.65 -34.90 -13.68
CA GLU A 170 -32.27 -36.22 -13.44
C GLU A 170 -33.54 -36.31 -14.29
N SER A 171 -33.40 -36.75 -15.54
CA SER A 171 -34.39 -37.63 -16.20
C SER A 171 -33.96 -37.90 -17.64
N GLU A 172 -32.98 -38.77 -17.84
CA GLU A 172 -32.92 -39.64 -19.03
C GLU A 172 -32.22 -40.95 -18.63
N ARG A 173 -32.76 -42.09 -19.10
CA ARG A 173 -32.44 -43.52 -18.84
C ARG A 173 -33.40 -44.12 -17.79
N GLU A 174 -34.32 -45.04 -18.09
CA GLU A 174 -34.39 -46.08 -19.12
C GLU A 174 -35.87 -46.39 -19.45
N ALA A 175 -36.16 -46.53 -20.74
CA ALA A 175 -37.31 -47.28 -21.22
C ALA A 175 -36.93 -48.76 -21.28
N GLY A 176 -37.70 -49.61 -20.60
CA GLY A 176 -37.53 -51.06 -20.62
C GLY A 176 -38.78 -51.78 -20.12
N GLU A 177 -39.53 -52.35 -21.07
CA GLU A 177 -40.76 -53.13 -20.90
C GLU A 177 -40.67 -54.23 -19.83
N ARG A 178 -41.77 -54.46 -19.11
CA ARG A 178 -42.36 -55.81 -18.98
C ARG A 178 -43.75 -55.78 -18.32
N ASP A 179 -44.74 -56.24 -19.10
CA ASP A 179 -46.04 -56.75 -18.66
C ASP A 179 -45.90 -57.91 -17.66
N ARG A 180 -46.79 -57.95 -16.64
CA ARG A 180 -47.68 -59.11 -16.34
C ARG A 180 -48.52 -58.93 -15.06
N GLU A 181 -49.84 -58.99 -15.28
CA GLU A 181 -50.89 -59.73 -14.54
C GLU A 181 -51.04 -59.63 -12.99
N SER A 182 -52.13 -58.98 -12.60
CA SER A 182 -53.23 -59.45 -11.72
C SER A 182 -52.91 -60.25 -10.45
N THR A 183 -53.39 -59.80 -9.28
CA THR A 183 -54.54 -60.39 -8.54
C THR A 183 -54.80 -59.68 -7.21
N GLU A 184 -56.08 -59.70 -6.84
CA GLU A 184 -56.72 -59.14 -5.65
C GLU A 184 -56.19 -59.71 -4.32
N ARG A 185 -56.24 -58.90 -3.24
CA ARG A 185 -56.83 -59.31 -1.93
C ARG A 185 -56.82 -58.18 -0.89
N GLU A 186 -57.97 -58.05 -0.26
CA GLU A 186 -58.29 -57.28 0.93
C GLU A 186 -57.48 -57.75 2.16
N GLY A 187 -57.26 -56.84 3.11
CA GLY A 187 -56.67 -57.16 4.42
C GLY A 187 -56.31 -55.90 5.22
N ASP A 188 -57.32 -55.35 5.87
CA ASP A 188 -57.34 -54.61 7.13
C ASP A 188 -56.00 -54.45 7.89
N GLU A 189 -55.64 -53.21 8.27
CA GLU A 189 -55.38 -52.84 9.68
C GLU A 189 -54.87 -51.39 9.85
N ARG A 190 -55.66 -50.63 10.63
CA ARG A 190 -55.26 -49.64 11.66
C ARG A 190 -54.96 -48.18 11.26
N GLU A 191 -55.85 -47.33 11.75
CA GLU A 191 -55.71 -45.91 12.01
C GLU A 191 -54.31 -45.53 12.56
N ARG A 192 -53.57 -44.71 11.81
CA ARG A 192 -52.53 -43.83 12.35
C ARG A 192 -52.65 -42.47 11.67
N GLU A 193 -52.86 -41.48 12.52
CA GLU A 193 -52.88 -40.05 12.24
C GLU A 193 -51.69 -39.65 11.36
N THR A 194 -51.98 -38.95 10.26
CA THR A 194 -50.99 -38.20 9.49
C THR A 194 -50.57 -36.97 10.29
N PRO A 195 -49.30 -36.81 10.73
CA PRO A 195 -48.79 -35.47 10.98
C PRO A 195 -48.48 -34.82 9.63
N GLU A 196 -48.82 -33.55 9.55
CA GLU A 196 -48.62 -32.67 8.42
C GLU A 196 -47.17 -32.72 7.94
N VAL A 197 -46.98 -32.90 6.63
CA VAL A 197 -45.70 -32.57 5.98
C VAL A 197 -45.63 -31.06 5.98
N GLU A 198 -44.91 -30.49 6.94
CA GLU A 198 -44.46 -29.10 6.89
C GLU A 198 -43.72 -28.90 5.57
N ARG A 199 -44.39 -28.21 4.65
CA ARG A 199 -43.74 -27.65 3.46
C ARG A 199 -42.62 -26.75 3.97
N GLU A 200 -41.38 -27.14 3.70
CA GLU A 200 -40.21 -26.25 3.82
C GLU A 200 -40.57 -24.91 3.19
N SER A 201 -40.57 -23.86 4.02
CA SER A 201 -40.77 -22.48 3.57
C SER A 201 -39.69 -22.14 2.53
N PRO A 202 -40.05 -21.45 1.44
CA PRO A 202 -39.05 -20.99 0.48
C PRO A 202 -38.05 -20.10 1.23
N MET A 203 -36.76 -20.41 1.13
CA MET A 203 -35.68 -19.65 1.77
C MET A 203 -35.94 -18.15 1.63
N ASP A 204 -35.99 -17.48 2.78
CA ASP A 204 -36.40 -16.09 2.89
C ASP A 204 -35.32 -15.19 2.27
N ILE A 205 -35.62 -14.65 1.08
CA ILE A 205 -34.73 -13.77 0.30
C ILE A 205 -34.30 -12.56 1.12
N ASP A 206 -35.16 -12.10 2.05
CA ASP A 206 -34.87 -10.99 2.94
C ASP A 206 -33.73 -11.31 3.92
N THR A 207 -33.62 -12.56 4.40
CA THR A 207 -32.51 -12.98 5.28
C THR A 207 -31.17 -13.06 4.53
N LEU A 208 -31.20 -13.40 3.24
CA LEU A 208 -30.01 -13.39 2.38
C LEU A 208 -29.57 -11.96 2.04
N LEU A 209 -30.52 -11.06 1.78
CA LEU A 209 -30.26 -9.64 1.56
C LEU A 209 -29.73 -8.93 2.82
N GLU A 210 -30.24 -9.28 4.01
CA GLU A 210 -29.71 -8.81 5.29
C GLU A 210 -28.27 -9.32 5.52
N SER A 211 -27.97 -10.57 5.17
CA SER A 211 -26.61 -11.12 5.28
C SER A 211 -25.60 -10.50 4.29
N ALA A 212 -26.09 -9.95 3.17
CA ALA A 212 -25.32 -9.20 2.19
C ALA A 212 -25.24 -7.69 2.48
N SER A 213 -26.07 -7.19 3.40
CA SER A 213 -26.07 -5.78 3.80
C SER A 213 -24.91 -5.48 4.75
N LEU A 214 -24.12 -4.45 4.43
CA LEU A 214 -23.04 -3.99 5.30
C LEU A 214 -23.64 -3.30 6.53
N SER A 215 -23.13 -3.62 7.72
CA SER A 215 -23.56 -2.94 8.95
C SER A 215 -22.97 -1.53 9.04
N GLU A 216 -23.64 -0.61 9.74
CA GLU A 216 -23.13 0.74 9.98
C GLU A 216 -21.76 0.71 10.69
N GLY A 217 -21.57 -0.20 11.65
CA GLY A 217 -20.29 -0.39 12.32
C GLY A 217 -19.15 -0.88 11.41
N ASP A 218 -19.46 -1.65 10.37
CA ASP A 218 -18.46 -2.06 9.36
C ASP A 218 -18.00 -0.84 8.54
N LEU A 219 -18.91 0.09 8.23
CA LEU A 219 -18.61 1.32 7.51
C LEU A 219 -17.81 2.31 8.37
N GLU A 220 -18.16 2.49 9.64
CA GLU A 220 -17.41 3.31 10.59
C GLU A 220 -15.98 2.77 10.81
N ARG A 221 -15.84 1.44 10.93
CA ARG A 221 -14.53 0.80 11.03
C ARG A 221 -13.69 1.06 9.78
N LEU A 222 -14.28 0.90 8.59
CA LEU A 222 -13.60 1.19 7.33
C LEU A 222 -13.16 2.66 7.25
N GLN A 223 -14.04 3.61 7.60
CA GLN A 223 -13.70 5.03 7.66
C GLN A 223 -12.49 5.25 8.58
N GLY A 224 -12.52 4.68 9.79
CA GLY A 224 -11.42 4.82 10.76
C GLY A 224 -10.09 4.26 10.24
N LEU A 225 -10.11 3.12 9.51
CA LEU A 225 -8.90 2.57 8.89
C LEU A 225 -8.32 3.51 7.82
N LEU A 226 -9.18 4.13 7.00
CA LEU A 226 -8.75 5.05 5.94
C LEU A 226 -8.21 6.38 6.50
N GLU A 227 -8.87 6.93 7.51
CA GLU A 227 -8.43 8.15 8.20
C GLU A 227 -7.10 7.93 8.94
N GLU A 228 -6.95 6.79 9.64
CA GLU A 228 -5.70 6.42 10.30
C GLU A 228 -4.56 6.23 9.27
N LEU A 229 -4.84 5.57 8.14
CA LEU A 229 -3.86 5.39 7.08
C LEU A 229 -3.37 6.74 6.53
N LEU A 230 -4.29 7.68 6.28
CA LEU A 230 -3.97 9.03 5.85
C LEU A 230 -3.14 9.78 6.92
N HIS A 231 -3.56 9.72 8.19
CA HIS A 231 -2.83 10.35 9.29
C HIS A 231 -1.39 9.85 9.41
N LEU A 232 -1.19 8.53 9.26
CA LEU A 232 0.13 7.93 9.29
C LEU A 232 0.99 8.35 8.09
N LEU A 233 0.41 8.49 6.89
CA LEU A 233 1.11 9.02 5.73
C LEU A 233 1.55 10.47 5.93
N GLU A 234 0.68 11.34 6.46
CA GLU A 234 1.00 12.74 6.71
C GLU A 234 2.08 12.92 7.78
N THR A 235 2.06 12.09 8.82
CA THR A 235 3.01 12.16 9.93
C THR A 235 4.30 11.36 9.68
N ALA A 236 4.34 10.48 8.68
CA ALA A 236 5.47 9.57 8.39
C ALA A 236 6.85 10.23 8.38
N PRO A 237 7.08 11.40 7.75
CA PRO A 237 8.39 12.05 7.76
C PRO A 237 8.92 12.35 9.17
N HIS A 238 8.02 12.51 10.14
CA HIS A 238 8.32 12.89 11.52
C HIS A 238 8.40 11.69 12.47
N CYS A 239 7.64 10.63 12.22
CA CYS A 239 7.54 9.49 13.13
C CYS A 239 8.21 8.20 12.61
N MET A 240 8.40 8.03 11.30
CA MET A 240 8.89 6.78 10.68
C MET A 240 10.32 6.85 10.12
N VAL A 241 11.08 7.89 10.48
CA VAL A 241 12.46 8.10 9.99
C VAL A 241 13.47 7.80 11.11
N GLN A 242 14.50 7.02 10.78
CA GLN A 242 15.58 6.72 11.74
C GLN A 242 16.35 8.00 12.13
N PRO A 243 16.74 8.15 13.41
CA PRO A 243 17.48 9.33 13.83
C PRO A 243 18.86 9.39 13.14
N PRO A 244 19.31 10.58 12.71
CA PRO A 244 20.56 10.71 11.97
C PRO A 244 21.74 10.30 12.84
N GLY A 245 22.77 9.73 12.21
CA GLY A 245 23.94 9.19 12.93
C GLY A 245 24.71 10.26 13.72
N LYS A 246 24.73 11.50 13.20
CA LYS A 246 25.46 12.66 13.74
C LYS A 246 24.51 13.83 14.11
N ALA A 247 23.43 13.57 14.83
CA ALA A 247 22.63 14.65 15.42
C ALA A 247 23.31 15.23 16.67
N PHE A 248 23.51 16.55 16.68
CA PHE A 248 23.87 17.31 17.88
C PHE A 248 22.59 17.79 18.58
N PRO A 249 22.59 17.94 19.92
CA PRO A 249 21.47 18.49 20.67
C PRO A 249 21.41 20.03 20.49
N THR A 250 21.10 20.47 19.28
CA THR A 250 20.94 21.88 18.93
C THR A 250 19.67 22.05 18.10
N SER A 251 18.91 23.11 18.35
CA SER A 251 17.77 23.52 17.53
C SER A 251 18.18 23.95 16.11
N ALA A 252 19.47 24.24 15.91
CA ALA A 252 20.06 24.54 14.62
C ALA A 252 20.91 23.36 14.12
N ARG A 253 20.70 22.98 12.86
CA ARG A 253 21.39 21.88 12.18
C ARG A 253 22.77 22.35 11.70
N ILE A 254 23.83 21.73 12.22
CA ILE A 254 25.23 22.19 12.00
C ILE A 254 25.84 21.58 10.72
N THR A 255 25.25 20.52 10.14
CA THR A 255 25.83 19.82 8.99
C THR A 255 24.83 19.54 7.88
N GLY A 256 25.12 20.08 6.68
CA GLY A 256 24.68 19.62 5.34
C GLY A 256 23.19 19.71 4.99
N PRO A 257 22.85 19.73 3.69
CA PRO A 257 21.47 19.59 3.23
C PRO A 257 20.88 18.23 3.67
N PRO A 258 19.56 18.14 3.88
CA PRO A 258 18.90 16.93 4.31
C PRO A 258 18.92 15.86 3.22
N GLU A 259 19.83 14.89 3.31
CA GLU A 259 19.39 13.51 3.07
C GLU A 259 18.65 13.10 4.35
N ARG A 260 17.39 13.52 4.45
CA ARG A 260 16.47 12.93 5.42
C ARG A 260 16.01 11.66 4.73
N ASP A 261 16.24 10.49 5.35
CA ASP A 261 15.74 9.24 4.78
C ASP A 261 14.23 9.42 4.53
N ASP A 262 13.82 9.18 3.29
CA ASP A 262 12.44 9.31 2.85
C ASP A 262 11.68 8.04 3.24
N PRO A 263 10.62 8.11 4.08
CA PRO A 263 9.86 6.93 4.45
C PRO A 263 8.99 6.43 3.29
N TYR A 264 8.57 7.30 2.36
CA TYR A 264 7.53 6.99 1.38
C TYR A 264 7.85 5.82 0.43
N PRO A 265 9.08 5.63 -0.08
CA PRO A 265 9.40 4.45 -0.88
C PRO A 265 9.11 3.12 -0.17
N THR A 266 9.33 3.06 1.15
CA THR A 266 8.99 1.88 1.96
C THR A 266 7.47 1.76 2.13
N LEU A 267 6.80 2.87 2.44
CA LEU A 267 5.34 2.87 2.65
C LEU A 267 4.57 2.49 1.39
N TYR A 268 4.96 3.01 0.21
CA TYR A 268 4.38 2.62 -1.06
C TYR A 268 4.62 1.15 -1.39
N ARG A 269 5.78 0.61 -1.01
CA ARG A 269 6.06 -0.83 -1.15
C ARG A 269 5.13 -1.68 -0.28
N TYR A 270 4.86 -1.24 0.95
CA TYR A 270 3.86 -1.89 1.81
C TYR A 270 2.45 -1.78 1.22
N MET A 271 2.04 -0.59 0.78
CA MET A 271 0.73 -0.37 0.17
C MET A 271 0.53 -1.26 -1.07
N HIS A 272 1.58 -1.44 -1.88
CA HIS A 272 1.58 -2.35 -3.03
C HIS A 272 1.49 -3.81 -2.59
N ALA A 273 2.28 -4.23 -1.60
CA ALA A 273 2.27 -5.61 -1.10
C ALA A 273 0.94 -6.01 -0.43
N CYS A 274 0.26 -5.05 0.21
CA CYS A 274 -1.05 -5.24 0.83
C CYS A 274 -2.22 -4.95 -0.12
N HIS A 275 -1.97 -4.77 -1.42
CA HIS A 275 -3.00 -4.56 -2.45
C HIS A 275 -3.99 -3.42 -2.10
N LEU A 276 -3.46 -2.25 -1.70
CA LEU A 276 -4.28 -1.14 -1.24
C LEU A 276 -5.29 -0.69 -2.30
N LEU A 277 -4.85 -0.49 -3.55
CA LEU A 277 -5.73 0.04 -4.61
C LEU A 277 -6.83 -0.96 -4.94
N GLU A 278 -6.51 -2.26 -4.97
CA GLU A 278 -7.48 -3.32 -5.21
C GLU A 278 -8.47 -3.42 -4.05
N SER A 279 -7.98 -3.30 -2.82
CA SER A 279 -8.82 -3.29 -1.60
C SER A 279 -9.80 -2.12 -1.63
N LEU A 280 -9.35 -0.93 -2.03
CA LEU A 280 -10.22 0.23 -2.23
C LEU A 280 -11.25 -0.01 -3.34
N ALA A 281 -10.85 -0.63 -4.45
CA ALA A 281 -11.75 -0.90 -5.57
C ALA A 281 -12.86 -1.88 -5.19
N VAL A 282 -12.52 -2.93 -4.44
CA VAL A 282 -13.47 -3.89 -3.88
C VAL A 282 -14.42 -3.20 -2.94
N VAL A 283 -13.91 -2.45 -1.96
CA VAL A 283 -14.73 -1.74 -0.97
C VAL A 283 -15.69 -0.77 -1.65
N LEU A 284 -15.22 0.03 -2.61
CA LEU A 284 -16.05 1.01 -3.33
C LEU A 284 -17.01 0.40 -4.35
N SER A 285 -16.91 -0.91 -4.63
CA SER A 285 -17.91 -1.60 -5.44
C SER A 285 -19.24 -1.80 -4.70
N TYR A 286 -19.25 -1.67 -3.37
CA TYR A 286 -20.46 -1.77 -2.56
C TYR A 286 -21.27 -0.46 -2.60
N PRO A 287 -22.58 -0.50 -2.90
CA PRO A 287 -23.39 0.71 -2.91
C PRO A 287 -23.44 1.43 -1.56
N ALA A 288 -23.42 0.68 -0.45
CA ALA A 288 -23.49 1.24 0.90
C ALA A 288 -22.27 2.09 1.26
N THR A 289 -21.07 1.76 0.77
CA THR A 289 -19.86 2.55 1.02
C THR A 289 -19.89 3.84 0.22
N CYS A 290 -20.40 3.81 -1.00
CA CYS A 290 -20.56 4.99 -1.85
C CYS A 290 -21.60 5.98 -1.30
N ALA A 291 -22.59 5.47 -0.57
CA ALA A 291 -23.58 6.29 0.14
C ALA A 291 -23.01 6.89 1.45
N HIS A 292 -21.96 6.29 2.02
CA HIS A 292 -21.36 6.75 3.26
C HIS A 292 -20.36 7.90 3.01
N THR A 293 -20.74 9.12 3.39
CA THR A 293 -19.95 10.34 3.14
C THR A 293 -18.57 10.31 3.78
N GLY A 294 -18.44 9.77 5.00
CA GLY A 294 -17.15 9.64 5.71
C GLY A 294 -16.13 8.79 4.95
N VAL A 295 -16.49 7.56 4.57
CA VAL A 295 -15.67 6.67 3.73
C VAL A 295 -15.28 7.35 2.42
N LEU A 296 -16.23 7.93 1.69
CA LEU A 296 -15.95 8.57 0.40
C LEU A 296 -14.99 9.76 0.55
N GLN A 297 -15.15 10.54 1.61
CA GLN A 297 -14.25 11.64 1.94
C GLN A 297 -12.84 11.14 2.28
N ALA A 298 -12.71 10.11 3.12
CA ALA A 298 -11.42 9.54 3.49
C ALA A 298 -10.66 8.99 2.26
N VAL A 299 -11.36 8.33 1.32
CA VAL A 299 -10.76 7.92 0.03
C VAL A 299 -10.33 9.13 -0.80
N ARG A 300 -11.15 10.18 -0.88
CA ARG A 300 -10.82 11.41 -1.62
C ARG A 300 -9.55 12.05 -1.07
N GLU A 301 -9.44 12.18 0.25
CA GLU A 301 -8.27 12.77 0.91
C GLU A 301 -7.02 11.92 0.72
N LEU A 302 -7.12 10.59 0.84
CA LEU A 302 -6.03 9.67 0.54
C LEU A 302 -5.54 9.80 -0.90
N MET A 303 -6.45 9.82 -1.88
CA MET A 303 -6.10 10.00 -3.29
C MET A 303 -5.48 11.38 -3.54
N ARG A 304 -5.98 12.42 -2.86
CA ARG A 304 -5.42 13.77 -2.94
C ARG A 304 -4.00 13.81 -2.39
N PHE A 305 -3.75 13.18 -1.25
CA PHE A 305 -2.41 13.06 -0.68
C PHE A 305 -1.45 12.39 -1.67
N LEU A 306 -1.82 11.23 -2.23
CA LEU A 306 -1.00 10.51 -3.20
C LEU A 306 -0.73 11.34 -4.47
N SER A 307 -1.69 12.15 -4.89
CA SER A 307 -1.56 12.97 -6.09
C SER A 307 -0.62 14.18 -5.96
N GLN A 308 -0.23 14.57 -4.74
CA GLN A 308 0.61 15.75 -4.51
C GLN A 308 2.10 15.54 -4.81
N SER A 309 2.55 14.28 -4.91
CA SER A 309 3.97 13.95 -5.11
C SER A 309 4.18 13.05 -6.30
N GLN A 310 5.35 13.13 -6.93
CA GLN A 310 5.72 12.26 -8.03
C GLN A 310 5.73 10.78 -7.62
N GLN A 311 6.31 10.45 -6.48
CA GLN A 311 6.35 9.07 -5.99
C GLN A 311 4.94 8.51 -5.74
N GLY A 312 4.02 9.33 -5.22
CA GLY A 312 2.63 8.93 -5.01
C GLY A 312 1.89 8.70 -6.33
N LEU A 313 2.08 9.57 -7.33
CA LEU A 313 1.51 9.36 -8.66
C LEU A 313 2.11 8.12 -9.36
N LEU A 314 3.41 7.86 -9.20
CA LEU A 314 4.05 6.65 -9.71
C LEU A 314 3.53 5.39 -9.02
N PHE A 315 3.24 5.46 -7.71
CA PHE A 315 2.54 4.38 -7.01
C PHE A 315 1.15 4.13 -7.60
N LEU A 316 0.36 5.18 -7.88
CA LEU A 316 -0.94 5.04 -8.53
C LEU A 316 -0.82 4.42 -9.94
N LEU A 317 0.19 4.81 -10.71
CA LEU A 317 0.49 4.23 -12.02
C LEU A 317 1.00 2.79 -11.94
N SER A 318 1.58 2.34 -10.82
CA SER A 318 2.08 0.96 -10.71
C SER A 318 1.00 -0.11 -10.99
N GLN A 319 -0.28 0.24 -10.81
CA GLN A 319 -1.43 -0.59 -11.15
C GLN A 319 -2.47 0.16 -11.99
N HIS A 320 -2.11 0.44 -13.25
CA HIS A 320 -2.93 1.19 -14.21
C HIS A 320 -4.39 0.70 -14.33
N GLU A 321 -4.64 -0.61 -14.32
CA GLU A 321 -5.99 -1.17 -14.45
C GLU A 321 -6.86 -0.85 -13.22
N THR A 322 -6.30 -1.02 -12.02
CA THR A 322 -6.97 -0.78 -10.75
C THR A 322 -7.29 0.69 -10.54
N ILE A 323 -6.33 1.58 -10.80
CA ILE A 323 -6.58 3.03 -10.65
C ILE A 323 -7.61 3.53 -11.67
N ASN A 324 -7.61 3.00 -12.90
CA ASN A 324 -8.63 3.35 -13.90
C ASN A 324 -10.03 2.84 -13.50
N LEU A 325 -10.12 1.69 -12.83
CA LEU A 325 -11.38 1.22 -12.25
C LEU A 325 -11.83 2.15 -11.12
N LEU A 326 -10.94 2.49 -10.19
CA LEU A 326 -11.23 3.41 -9.09
C LEU A 326 -11.71 4.78 -9.58
N LEU A 327 -11.02 5.37 -10.57
CA LEU A 327 -11.42 6.64 -11.15
C LEU A 327 -12.80 6.55 -11.81
N ARG A 328 -13.14 5.43 -12.47
CA ARG A 328 -14.48 5.20 -13.03
C ARG A 328 -15.56 5.05 -11.95
N LEU A 329 -15.24 4.44 -10.81
CA LEU A 329 -16.16 4.32 -9.67
C LEU A 329 -16.38 5.67 -8.97
N LEU A 330 -15.33 6.48 -8.84
CA LEU A 330 -15.35 7.73 -8.07
C LEU A 330 -15.84 8.95 -8.84
N THR A 331 -15.63 8.99 -10.17
CA THR A 331 -16.04 10.14 -11.01
C THR A 331 -17.54 10.46 -10.92
N PRO A 332 -18.47 9.48 -10.93
CA PRO A 332 -19.91 9.76 -10.79
C PRO A 332 -20.32 10.27 -9.39
N LEU A 333 -19.47 10.07 -8.38
CA LEU A 333 -19.77 10.34 -6.97
C LEU A 333 -19.37 11.76 -6.53
N THR A 334 -18.86 12.59 -7.44
CA THR A 334 -18.39 13.96 -7.16
C THR A 334 -19.44 14.83 -6.49
N HIS A 335 -20.70 14.70 -6.90
CA HIS A 335 -21.82 15.52 -6.42
C HIS A 335 -22.34 15.16 -5.01
N LEU A 336 -21.83 14.09 -4.38
CA LEU A 336 -22.33 13.60 -3.09
C LEU A 336 -21.51 14.09 -1.88
N THR A 337 -20.35 14.71 -2.11
CA THR A 337 -19.46 15.18 -1.03
C THR A 337 -19.55 16.71 -0.86
N PRO A 338 -19.84 17.24 0.35
CA PRO A 338 -19.79 18.67 0.61
C PRO A 338 -18.34 19.19 0.51
N PRO A 339 -18.13 20.46 0.12
CA PRO A 339 -16.80 21.04 -0.02
C PRO A 339 -16.08 21.03 1.34
N SER A 340 -14.92 20.40 1.38
CA SER A 340 -14.09 20.30 2.58
C SER A 340 -13.35 21.62 2.84
N HIS A 341 -13.29 22.06 4.10
CA HIS A 341 -12.70 23.34 4.52
C HIS A 341 -11.15 23.42 4.45
N LEU A 342 -10.47 22.44 3.87
CA LEU A 342 -9.02 22.46 3.71
C LEU A 342 -8.67 23.11 2.36
N ALA A 343 -8.49 24.44 2.41
CA ALA A 343 -7.89 25.20 1.32
C ALA A 343 -6.50 24.61 0.97
N PRO A 344 -6.15 24.42 -0.32
CA PRO A 344 -4.80 24.03 -0.68
C PRO A 344 -3.80 25.14 -0.30
N LEU A 345 -2.77 24.78 0.45
CA LEU A 345 -1.58 25.60 0.63
C LEU A 345 -0.73 25.57 -0.65
N THR A 346 -1.09 26.38 -1.65
CA THR A 346 -0.16 26.87 -2.67
C THR A 346 -0.52 28.32 -3.04
N PRO A 347 0.41 29.29 -2.90
CA PRO A 347 0.18 30.64 -3.35
C PRO A 347 0.54 30.72 -4.83
N LEU A 348 -0.40 31.08 -5.71
CA LEU A 348 -0.04 31.48 -7.07
C LEU A 348 -0.79 32.74 -7.48
N SER A 349 0.02 33.81 -7.51
CA SER A 349 0.10 34.85 -8.54
C SER A 349 -1.21 35.56 -8.93
N GLU A 350 -1.36 36.77 -8.39
CA GLU A 350 -2.14 37.82 -9.04
C GLU A 350 -1.58 38.06 -10.46
N GLY A 351 -2.43 37.88 -11.46
CA GLY A 351 -2.20 38.25 -12.85
C GLY A 351 -3.49 38.83 -13.39
N GLU A 352 -3.56 40.16 -13.45
CA GLU A 352 -4.68 40.94 -13.96
C GLU A 352 -4.97 40.61 -15.43
N GLY A 353 -6.26 40.58 -15.77
CA GLY A 353 -6.77 40.45 -17.13
C GLY A 353 -8.29 40.37 -17.12
N GLU A 354 -8.92 41.52 -17.34
CA GLU A 354 -10.36 41.75 -17.33
C GLU A 354 -11.14 40.91 -18.36
N ASP A 355 -12.46 40.82 -18.12
CA ASP A 355 -13.53 40.23 -18.94
C ASP A 355 -13.79 38.71 -18.84
N ALA A 356 -14.47 38.32 -17.76
CA ALA A 356 -15.45 37.24 -17.81
C ALA A 356 -16.65 37.53 -16.90
N THR A 357 -17.78 37.83 -17.52
CA THR A 357 -19.09 37.99 -16.90
C THR A 357 -19.56 36.72 -16.19
N ALA A 358 -20.06 36.93 -14.96
CA ALA A 358 -20.87 36.07 -14.11
C ALA A 358 -21.47 34.80 -14.76
N GLY A 359 -21.09 33.64 -14.22
CA GLY A 359 -21.71 32.36 -14.52
C GLY A 359 -21.11 31.22 -13.70
N GLY A 360 -21.48 31.13 -12.42
CA GLY A 360 -21.32 29.94 -11.57
C GLY A 360 -19.88 29.51 -11.31
N GLU A 361 -19.30 30.00 -10.21
CA GLU A 361 -18.15 29.36 -9.56
C GLU A 361 -18.59 27.97 -9.08
N GLY A 362 -18.50 26.98 -9.96
CA GLY A 362 -18.49 25.58 -9.56
C GLY A 362 -17.30 25.38 -8.65
N SER A 363 -17.56 24.90 -7.43
CA SER A 363 -16.53 24.51 -6.47
C SER A 363 -15.43 23.73 -7.18
N MET A 364 -14.17 24.16 -7.03
CA MET A 364 -12.95 23.54 -7.56
C MET A 364 -12.85 22.02 -7.26
N ASP A 365 -13.70 21.51 -6.36
CA ASP A 365 -13.76 20.14 -5.90
C ASP A 365 -14.53 19.16 -6.82
N ASP A 366 -15.30 19.65 -7.79
CA ASP A 366 -16.11 18.81 -8.70
C ASP A 366 -15.30 18.19 -9.87
N GLY A 367 -14.05 18.64 -10.06
CA GLY A 367 -13.17 18.19 -11.16
C GLY A 367 -12.00 17.30 -10.75
N PHE A 368 -11.85 16.97 -9.47
CA PHE A 368 -10.64 16.32 -8.94
C PHE A 368 -10.31 15.00 -9.64
N TRP A 369 -11.28 14.12 -9.84
CA TRP A 369 -11.03 12.80 -10.46
C TRP A 369 -10.65 12.89 -11.93
N VAL A 370 -11.25 13.84 -12.66
CA VAL A 370 -10.89 14.14 -14.06
C VAL A 370 -9.49 14.74 -14.12
N TRP A 371 -9.16 15.66 -13.20
CA TRP A 371 -7.82 16.21 -13.06
C TRP A 371 -6.79 15.11 -12.77
N LEU A 372 -7.06 14.21 -11.82
CA LEU A 372 -6.15 13.13 -11.45
C LEU A 372 -5.92 12.19 -12.64
N MET A 373 -6.97 11.81 -13.37
CA MET A 373 -6.86 11.03 -14.61
C MET A 373 -5.94 11.71 -15.63
N GLN A 374 -6.14 13.02 -15.86
CA GLN A 374 -5.32 13.79 -16.79
C GLN A 374 -3.87 13.96 -16.31
N THR A 375 -3.64 14.09 -15.00
CA THR A 375 -2.30 14.18 -14.40
C THR A 375 -1.55 12.86 -14.56
N LEU A 376 -2.21 11.73 -14.33
CA LEU A 376 -1.63 10.39 -14.53
C LEU A 376 -1.27 10.17 -16.00
N HIS A 377 -2.13 10.55 -16.95
CA HIS A 377 -1.83 10.49 -18.38
C HIS A 377 -0.68 11.43 -18.76
N ALA A 378 -0.64 12.65 -18.21
CA ALA A 378 0.46 13.58 -18.46
C ALA A 378 1.79 13.04 -17.92
N LEU A 379 1.79 12.44 -16.72
CA LEU A 379 2.98 11.83 -16.13
C LEU A 379 3.49 10.63 -16.94
N GLN A 380 2.59 9.81 -17.47
CA GLN A 380 2.95 8.73 -18.40
C GLN A 380 3.64 9.29 -19.65
N GLY A 381 3.11 10.36 -20.24
CA GLY A 381 3.76 11.04 -21.37
C GLY A 381 5.13 11.61 -21.01
N VAL A 382 5.30 12.19 -19.82
CA VAL A 382 6.62 12.65 -19.32
C VAL A 382 7.61 11.47 -19.21
N ALA A 383 7.17 10.32 -18.72
CA ALA A 383 8.01 9.14 -18.62
C ALA A 383 8.46 8.63 -20.00
N GLU A 384 7.55 8.63 -20.98
CA GLU A 384 7.85 8.29 -22.38
C GLU A 384 8.88 9.26 -23.00
N LEU A 385 8.72 10.57 -22.78
CA LEU A 385 9.68 11.58 -23.28
C LEU A 385 11.07 11.46 -22.62
N ASN A 386 11.13 11.09 -21.34
CA ASN A 386 12.40 10.83 -20.65
C ASN A 386 13.10 9.55 -21.13
N GLY A 387 12.33 8.55 -21.57
CA GLY A 387 12.85 7.27 -22.06
C GLY A 387 13.14 7.23 -23.56
N ALA A 388 12.69 8.24 -24.33
CA ALA A 388 12.87 8.28 -25.77
C ALA A 388 14.36 8.44 -26.14
N GLU A 389 14.86 7.54 -26.99
CA GLU A 389 16.14 7.72 -27.66
C GLU A 389 15.98 8.79 -28.75
N LEU A 390 16.75 9.88 -28.62
CA LEU A 390 16.76 10.97 -29.61
C LEU A 390 17.67 10.57 -30.76
N GLU A 391 17.07 10.22 -31.89
CA GLU A 391 17.76 9.97 -33.16
C GLU A 391 17.75 11.23 -34.03
N ASP A 392 18.68 11.32 -34.99
CA ASP A 392 18.71 12.44 -35.94
C ASP A 392 17.42 12.45 -36.79
N GLY A 393 16.57 13.46 -36.62
CA GLY A 393 15.28 13.61 -37.29
C GLY A 393 14.02 13.55 -36.40
N ASP A 394 12.84 13.65 -37.02
CA ASP A 394 11.56 13.67 -36.30
C ASP A 394 11.17 12.25 -35.83
N ASN A 395 11.32 11.99 -34.53
CA ASN A 395 10.82 10.75 -33.93
C ASN A 395 9.27 10.80 -33.84
N PRO A 396 8.53 9.93 -34.56
CA PRO A 396 7.08 9.97 -34.59
C PRO A 396 6.44 9.70 -33.22
N ASP A 397 7.09 8.91 -32.38
CA ASP A 397 6.59 8.58 -31.04
C ASP A 397 6.68 9.81 -30.12
N VAL A 398 7.81 10.54 -30.17
CA VAL A 398 7.98 11.80 -29.43
C VAL A 398 6.93 12.84 -29.87
N LEU A 399 6.70 12.98 -31.17
CA LEU A 399 5.68 13.89 -31.70
C LEU A 399 4.27 13.47 -31.27
N ALA A 400 3.95 12.18 -31.27
CA ALA A 400 2.67 11.66 -30.82
C ALA A 400 2.45 11.92 -29.32
N THR A 401 3.46 11.74 -28.48
CA THR A 401 3.39 12.03 -27.04
C THR A 401 3.23 13.53 -26.79
N LEU A 402 4.01 14.39 -27.47
CA LEU A 402 3.87 15.85 -27.38
C LEU A 402 2.48 16.33 -27.84
N HIS A 403 1.96 15.78 -28.94
CA HIS A 403 0.62 16.08 -29.41
C HIS A 403 -0.45 15.63 -28.40
N SER A 404 -0.29 14.45 -27.78
CA SER A 404 -1.20 13.95 -26.75
C SER A 404 -1.22 14.88 -25.52
N LEU A 405 -0.06 15.31 -25.03
CA LEU A 405 0.06 16.29 -23.95
C LEU A 405 -0.58 17.64 -24.32
N TYR A 406 -0.37 18.09 -25.55
CA TYR A 406 -1.00 19.31 -26.08
C TYR A 406 -2.52 19.20 -26.10
N LEU A 407 -3.09 18.07 -26.53
CA LEU A 407 -4.54 17.83 -26.52
C LEU A 407 -5.12 17.85 -25.09
N ILE A 408 -4.43 17.28 -24.10
CA ILE A 408 -4.87 17.34 -22.69
C ILE A 408 -5.02 18.80 -22.23
N SER A 409 -4.11 19.68 -22.66
CA SER A 409 -4.08 21.10 -22.28
C SER A 409 -5.22 21.96 -22.87
N PHE A 410 -6.15 21.40 -23.65
CA PHE A 410 -7.27 22.17 -24.19
C PHE A 410 -8.33 22.53 -23.15
N SER A 411 -8.47 21.72 -22.09
CA SER A 411 -9.35 22.03 -20.96
C SER A 411 -8.61 22.79 -19.85
N SER A 412 -9.30 23.61 -19.05
CA SER A 412 -8.69 24.29 -17.89
C SER A 412 -8.14 23.28 -16.88
N THR A 413 -8.91 22.22 -16.60
CA THR A 413 -8.50 21.08 -15.77
C THR A 413 -7.24 20.41 -16.31
N GLY A 414 -7.19 20.18 -17.63
CA GLY A 414 -6.06 19.52 -18.28
C GLY A 414 -4.81 20.39 -18.35
N ARG A 415 -4.95 21.72 -18.51
CA ARG A 415 -3.81 22.65 -18.36
C ARG A 415 -3.20 22.55 -16.98
N ASN A 416 -4.04 22.53 -15.95
CA ASN A 416 -3.57 22.41 -14.57
C ASN A 416 -2.88 21.06 -14.34
N ALA A 417 -3.46 19.96 -14.84
CA ALA A 417 -2.89 18.62 -14.75
C ALA A 417 -1.51 18.50 -15.42
N VAL A 418 -1.39 18.99 -16.66
CA VAL A 418 -0.12 19.01 -17.40
C VAL A 418 0.92 19.87 -16.69
N ALA A 419 0.54 21.08 -16.25
CA ALA A 419 1.43 21.97 -15.51
C ALA A 419 1.90 21.33 -14.20
N HIS A 420 1.00 20.66 -13.47
CA HIS A 420 1.34 19.93 -12.26
C HIS A 420 2.35 18.82 -12.55
N ALA A 421 2.08 17.93 -13.52
CA ALA A 421 2.97 16.83 -13.88
C ALA A 421 4.39 17.31 -14.25
N PHE A 422 4.51 18.39 -15.03
CA PHE A 422 5.81 18.97 -15.38
C PHE A 422 6.53 19.69 -14.22
N SER A 423 5.78 20.20 -13.25
CA SER A 423 6.34 20.89 -12.07
C SER A 423 6.91 19.95 -11.01
N LEU A 424 6.59 18.66 -11.09
CA LEU A 424 7.08 17.65 -10.14
C LEU A 424 8.53 17.24 -10.45
N ASP A 425 9.32 17.13 -9.39
CA ASP A 425 10.76 16.81 -9.39
C ASP A 425 11.52 17.45 -10.55
N ASN A 426 12.13 16.64 -11.42
CA ASN A 426 12.90 17.08 -12.57
C ASN A 426 12.17 16.82 -13.90
N ASN A 427 10.84 16.68 -13.89
CA ASN A 427 10.08 16.29 -15.08
C ASN A 427 10.21 17.29 -16.23
N LEU A 428 10.35 18.59 -15.96
CA LEU A 428 10.57 19.61 -16.98
C LEU A 428 11.85 19.37 -17.82
N SER A 429 12.83 18.64 -17.27
CA SER A 429 14.09 18.36 -17.97
C SER A 429 13.90 17.59 -19.28
N CYS A 430 12.84 16.79 -19.44
CA CYS A 430 12.57 16.08 -20.71
C CYS A 430 12.38 17.08 -21.87
N LEU A 431 11.62 18.16 -21.65
CA LEU A 431 11.39 19.19 -22.66
C LEU A 431 12.64 20.02 -22.94
N VAL A 432 13.44 20.30 -21.89
CA VAL A 432 14.71 21.02 -22.05
C VAL A 432 15.66 20.22 -22.94
N ASN A 433 15.80 18.92 -22.68
CA ASN A 433 16.66 18.03 -23.47
C ASN A 433 16.21 17.95 -24.94
N LEU A 434 14.89 17.87 -25.19
CA LEU A 434 14.33 17.87 -26.55
C LEU A 434 14.63 19.16 -27.31
N VAL A 435 14.42 20.32 -26.67
CA VAL A 435 14.71 21.63 -27.28
C VAL A 435 16.20 21.78 -27.55
N GLU A 436 17.07 21.37 -26.62
CA GLU A 436 18.51 21.43 -26.81
C GLU A 436 19.02 20.52 -27.94
N PHE A 437 18.40 19.35 -28.12
CA PHE A 437 18.75 18.41 -29.20
C PHE A 437 18.45 19.02 -30.57
N HIS A 438 17.20 19.44 -30.81
CA HIS A 438 16.81 20.01 -32.10
C HIS A 438 17.41 21.40 -32.37
N ALA A 439 17.73 22.18 -31.33
CA ALA A 439 18.45 23.44 -31.49
C ALA A 439 19.89 23.25 -32.03
N LYS A 440 20.53 22.10 -31.73
CA LYS A 440 21.87 21.76 -32.26
C LYS A 440 21.81 21.27 -33.70
N GLU A 441 20.78 20.52 -34.09
CA GLU A 441 20.56 20.09 -35.47
C GLU A 441 20.35 21.27 -36.43
N GLY A 442 19.66 22.33 -35.99
CA GLY A 442 19.40 23.53 -36.79
C GLY A 442 20.61 24.43 -37.09
N GLN A 443 21.80 24.12 -36.54
CA GLN A 443 23.06 24.84 -36.79
C GLN A 443 24.01 24.10 -37.75
N GLY A 444 23.60 22.93 -38.28
CA GLY A 444 24.38 22.08 -39.20
C GLY A 444 24.22 22.39 -40.68
#